data_AF-A0A9E5N913-F1
#
_entry.id   AF-A0A9E5N913-F1
#
_cell.length_a   1.000
_cell.length_b   1.000
_cell.length_c   1.000
_cell.angle_alpha   90.00
_cell.angle_beta   90.00
_cell.angle_gamma   90.00
#
_symmetry.space_group_name_H-M   'P 1'
#
loop_
_entity.id
_entity.type
_entity.pdbx_description
1 polymer ?
#
loop_
_entity_poly.entity_id
_entity_poly.type
_entity_poly.pdbx_seq_one_letter_code
_entity_poly.pdbx_strand_id
1 'polypeptide(L)'
;MDTQGLHAQEVRVKIRQVGAPVRGPGVHNVVVLGDEYQRELYIAIGPCEAMSILCRMEAAGFPAVKQPFAHDLLMGVCETLGAKVEKVVIDDLWNGTYYAKLHLSLDGETLSIDARPSDAIALALRA
;
A
#
# COMPACT_ATOMS: atom_id res chain seq x y z
N MET A 1 -23.72 -15.93 3.47
CA MET A 1 -23.13 -16.22 4.79
C MET A 1 -22.67 -14.89 5.33
N ASP A 2 -23.46 -14.34 6.25
CA ASP A 2 -23.26 -13.00 6.80
C ASP A 2 -21.96 -12.94 7.61
N THR A 3 -21.07 -12.03 7.22
CA THR A 3 -19.78 -11.75 7.90
C THR A 3 -19.91 -10.71 9.00
N GLN A 4 -21.13 -10.36 9.41
CA GLN A 4 -21.37 -9.46 10.54
C GLN A 4 -21.04 -10.17 11.87
N GLY A 5 -19.80 -10.07 12.32
CA GLY A 5 -19.42 -10.55 13.66
C GLY A 5 -17.93 -10.76 13.95
N LEU A 6 -17.04 -10.68 12.96
CA LEU A 6 -15.61 -10.63 13.25
C LEU A 6 -15.24 -9.19 13.59
N HIS A 7 -14.99 -8.91 14.87
CA HIS A 7 -14.16 -7.76 15.25
C HIS A 7 -12.76 -8.02 14.68
N ALA A 8 -12.57 -7.68 13.40
CA ALA A 8 -11.29 -7.77 12.75
C ALA A 8 -10.37 -6.71 13.37
N GLN A 9 -9.49 -7.15 14.26
CA GLN A 9 -8.45 -6.30 14.81
C GLN A 9 -7.43 -6.02 13.69
N GLU A 10 -7.22 -4.75 13.37
CA GLU A 10 -6.21 -4.34 12.39
C GLU A 10 -4.82 -4.76 12.87
N VAL A 11 -4.11 -5.51 12.02
CA VAL A 11 -2.72 -5.91 12.26
C VAL A 11 -1.81 -4.92 11.57
N ARG A 12 -0.92 -4.27 12.33
CA ARG A 12 0.09 -3.38 11.77
C ARG A 12 1.16 -4.20 11.06
N VAL A 13 1.48 -3.80 9.83
CA VAL A 13 2.48 -4.44 8.99
C VAL A 13 3.50 -3.42 8.50
N LYS A 14 4.68 -3.90 8.13
CA LYS A 14 5.73 -3.12 7.46
C LYS A 14 6.08 -3.77 6.14
N ILE A 15 6.49 -2.95 5.17
CA ILE A 15 7.06 -3.47 3.92
C ILE A 15 8.42 -4.10 4.25
N ARG A 16 8.53 -5.41 4.08
CA ARG A 16 9.78 -6.17 4.25
C ARG A 16 10.59 -6.19 2.97
N GLN A 17 9.93 -6.34 1.82
CA GLN A 17 10.57 -6.46 0.52
C GLN A 17 9.64 -6.01 -0.60
N VAL A 18 10.21 -5.48 -1.68
CA VAL A 18 9.56 -5.28 -2.97
C VAL A 18 10.47 -5.82 -4.08
N GLY A 19 9.93 -6.67 -4.95
CA GLY A 19 10.68 -7.24 -6.08
C GLY A 19 10.47 -8.74 -6.24
N ALA A 20 11.43 -9.43 -6.86
CA ALA A 20 11.33 -10.86 -7.10
C ALA A 20 11.28 -11.63 -5.77
N PRO A 21 10.32 -12.57 -5.59
CA PRO A 21 10.25 -13.38 -4.38
C PRO A 21 11.53 -14.23 -4.28
N VAL A 22 12.06 -14.35 -3.05
CA VAL A 22 13.26 -15.15 -2.76
C VAL A 22 13.02 -16.64 -3.08
N ARG A 23 11.76 -17.08 -3.20
CA ARG A 23 11.36 -18.46 -3.57
C ARG A 23 10.15 -18.47 -4.51
N GLY A 24 10.29 -19.09 -5.69
CA GLY A 24 9.20 -19.43 -6.63
C GLY A 24 9.38 -18.86 -8.05
N PRO A 25 9.03 -19.59 -9.12
CA PRO A 25 9.15 -19.09 -10.50
C PRO A 25 7.94 -18.21 -10.87
N GLY A 26 8.20 -17.06 -11.51
CA GLY A 26 7.24 -16.42 -12.43
C GLY A 26 6.63 -15.06 -12.04
N VAL A 27 6.81 -14.55 -10.81
CA VAL A 27 6.32 -13.20 -10.45
C VAL A 27 7.50 -12.30 -10.16
N HIS A 28 7.84 -11.41 -11.08
CA HIS A 28 9.02 -10.54 -10.90
C HIS A 28 8.80 -9.39 -9.91
N ASN A 29 7.54 -9.11 -9.54
CA ASN A 29 7.17 -7.97 -8.71
C ASN A 29 6.16 -8.35 -7.63
N VAL A 30 6.63 -8.53 -6.40
CA VAL A 30 5.80 -8.82 -5.22
C VAL A 30 6.12 -7.82 -4.13
N VAL A 31 5.12 -7.35 -3.40
CA VAL A 31 5.28 -6.66 -2.12
C VAL A 31 5.08 -7.68 -1.01
N VAL A 32 6.06 -7.76 -0.11
CA VAL A 32 6.00 -8.60 1.09
C VAL A 32 5.74 -7.69 2.28
N LEU A 33 4.56 -7.84 2.88
CA LEU A 33 4.18 -7.16 4.11
C LEU A 33 4.37 -8.12 5.28
N GLY A 34 5.13 -7.70 6.29
CA GLY A 34 5.42 -8.52 7.46
C GLY A 34 4.95 -7.85 8.74
N ASP A 35 4.43 -8.64 9.67
CA ASP A 35 4.10 -8.19 11.03
C ASP A 35 5.25 -8.46 12.03
N GLU A 36 4.97 -8.26 13.32
CA GLU A 36 5.90 -8.51 14.42
C GLU A 36 6.10 -10.01 14.74
N TYR A 37 5.18 -10.88 14.29
CA TYR A 37 5.20 -12.33 14.52
C TYR A 37 5.81 -13.11 13.35
N GLN A 38 6.52 -12.43 12.45
CA GLN A 38 7.11 -13.01 11.23
C GLN A 38 6.07 -13.66 10.29
N ARG A 39 4.80 -13.22 10.36
CA ARG A 39 3.79 -13.59 9.36
C ARG A 39 3.94 -12.66 8.17
N GLU A 40 3.85 -13.24 6.98
CA GLU A 40 4.05 -12.52 5.73
C GLU A 40 2.83 -12.61 4.81
N LEU A 41 2.47 -11.47 4.23
CA LEU A 41 1.46 -11.34 3.19
C LEU A 41 2.16 -10.95 1.88
N TYR A 42 1.90 -11.75 0.85
CA TYR A 42 2.49 -11.59 -0.49
C TYR A 42 1.44 -11.02 -1.44
N ILE A 43 1.72 -9.83 -1.99
CA ILE A 43 0.83 -9.16 -2.93
C ILE A 43 1.56 -9.00 -4.26
N ALA A 44 1.09 -9.70 -5.29
CA ALA A 44 1.59 -9.55 -6.65
C ALA A 44 1.17 -8.18 -7.19
N ILE A 45 2.11 -7.47 -7.80
CA ILE A 45 1.90 -6.13 -8.36
C ILE A 45 2.52 -6.00 -9.75
N GLY A 46 2.13 -4.97 -10.49
CA GLY A 46 2.77 -4.66 -11.77
C GLY A 46 4.15 -4.01 -11.60
N PRO A 47 4.96 -3.97 -12.68
CA PRO A 47 6.29 -3.37 -12.66
C PRO A 47 6.27 -1.86 -12.39
N CYS A 48 5.26 -1.15 -12.89
CA CYS A 48 5.12 0.30 -12.67
C CYS A 48 4.80 0.61 -11.20
N GLU A 49 3.90 -0.17 -10.60
CA GLU A 49 3.59 -0.08 -9.18
C GLU A 49 4.81 -0.39 -8.32
N ALA A 50 5.57 -1.44 -8.66
CA ALA A 50 6.77 -1.82 -7.92
C ALA A 50 7.81 -0.70 -7.95
N MET A 51 8.02 -0.08 -9.11
CA MET A 51 8.92 1.06 -9.26
C MET A 51 8.49 2.24 -8.36
N SER A 52 7.20 2.61 -8.38
CA SER A 52 6.70 3.73 -7.55
C SER A 52 6.90 3.51 -6.05
N ILE A 53 6.75 2.26 -5.59
CA ILE A 53 6.99 1.88 -4.19
C ILE A 53 8.50 1.90 -3.88
N LEU A 54 9.32 1.23 -4.71
CA LEU A 54 10.77 1.14 -4.52
C LEU A 54 11.45 2.51 -4.46
N CYS A 55 11.05 3.45 -5.32
CA CYS A 55 11.62 4.79 -5.33
C CYS A 55 11.39 5.59 -4.03
N ARG A 56 10.37 5.25 -3.24
CA ARG A 56 10.08 5.94 -1.98
C ARG A 56 10.57 5.19 -0.74
N MET A 57 10.90 3.90 -0.88
CA MET A 57 11.51 3.11 0.19
C MET A 57 12.97 3.54 0.41
N GLU A 58 13.27 4.13 1.57
CA GLU A 58 14.63 4.56 1.95
C GLU A 58 15.66 3.41 1.87
N ALA A 59 15.24 2.19 2.20
CA ALA A 59 16.09 1.00 2.16
C ALA A 59 16.55 0.59 0.74
N ALA A 60 15.93 1.12 -0.31
CA ALA A 60 16.19 0.69 -1.68
C ALA A 60 17.36 1.44 -2.35
N GLY A 61 17.94 2.46 -1.69
CA GLY A 61 19.15 3.14 -2.17
C GLY A 61 19.02 3.81 -3.54
N PHE A 62 17.79 4.03 -4.02
CA PHE A 62 17.55 4.63 -5.32
C PHE A 62 17.92 6.13 -5.29
N PRO A 63 18.56 6.64 -6.36
CA PRO A 63 18.82 8.06 -6.49
C PRO A 63 17.50 8.83 -6.46
N ALA A 64 17.52 10.03 -5.88
CA ALA A 64 16.38 10.93 -5.86
C ALA A 64 15.79 11.07 -7.26
N VAL A 65 14.53 10.66 -7.42
CA VAL A 65 13.86 10.67 -8.72
C VAL A 65 13.64 12.12 -9.14
N LYS A 66 14.08 12.47 -10.35
CA LYS A 66 14.08 13.85 -10.85
C LYS A 66 12.69 14.39 -11.21
N GLN A 67 11.69 13.52 -11.35
CA GLN A 67 10.31 13.87 -11.72
C GLN A 67 9.32 13.19 -10.77
N PRO A 68 8.22 13.88 -10.40
CA PRO A 68 7.19 13.29 -9.55
C PRO A 68 6.44 12.17 -10.28
N PHE A 69 6.14 11.07 -9.57
CA PHE A 69 5.22 10.03 -10.04
C PHE A 69 3.76 10.48 -9.84
N ALA A 70 2.82 9.73 -10.43
CA ALA A 70 1.40 9.98 -10.26
C ALA A 70 0.97 10.03 -8.78
N HIS A 71 1.55 9.18 -7.94
CA HIS A 71 1.29 9.17 -6.49
C HIS A 71 1.81 10.43 -5.78
N ASP A 72 2.90 11.04 -6.27
CA ASP A 72 3.39 12.31 -5.74
C ASP A 72 2.44 13.47 -6.09
N LEU A 73 1.92 13.47 -7.33
CA LEU A 73 0.88 14.43 -7.74
C LEU A 73 -0.38 14.27 -6.89
N LEU A 74 -0.85 13.04 -6.69
CA LEU A 74 -2.06 12.76 -5.91
C LEU A 74 -1.90 13.18 -4.44
N MET A 75 -0.73 12.96 -3.83
CA MET A 75 -0.44 13.48 -2.49
C MET A 75 -0.51 15.00 -2.45
N GLY A 76 0.09 15.69 -3.44
CA GLY A 76 0.00 17.16 -3.52
C GLY A 76 -1.44 17.67 -3.67
N VAL A 77 -2.29 16.94 -4.41
CA VAL A 77 -3.73 17.23 -4.50
C VAL A 77 -4.41 17.06 -3.14
N CYS A 78 -4.17 15.95 -2.44
CA CYS A 78 -4.71 15.73 -1.10
C CYS A 78 -4.30 16.84 -0.12
N GLU A 79 -3.01 17.19 -0.09
CA GLU A 79 -2.47 18.25 0.75
C GLU A 79 -3.09 19.61 0.44
N THR A 80 -3.23 19.95 -0.85
CA THR A 80 -3.84 21.20 -1.30
C THR A 80 -5.31 21.30 -0.88
N LEU A 81 -6.02 20.17 -0.88
CA LEU A 81 -7.40 20.07 -0.41
C LEU A 81 -7.53 19.96 1.11
N GLY A 82 -6.42 19.95 1.86
CA GLY A 82 -6.42 19.81 3.32
C GLY A 82 -6.62 18.38 3.83
N ALA A 83 -6.61 17.39 2.94
CA ALA A 83 -6.75 15.99 3.28
C ALA A 83 -5.42 15.37 3.72
N LYS A 84 -5.46 14.49 4.73
CA LYS A 84 -4.28 13.75 5.23
C LYS A 84 -4.52 12.26 5.15
N VAL A 85 -3.56 11.50 4.63
CA VAL A 85 -3.60 10.04 4.66
C VAL A 85 -3.38 9.56 6.09
N GLU A 86 -4.37 8.87 6.66
CA GLU A 86 -4.28 8.36 8.04
C GLU A 86 -3.74 6.94 8.08
N LYS A 87 -4.29 6.07 7.25
CA LYS A 87 -3.91 4.65 7.17
C LYS A 87 -4.41 4.01 5.88
N VAL A 88 -3.84 2.85 5.60
CA VAL A 88 -4.31 1.94 4.56
C VAL A 88 -4.68 0.62 5.22
N VAL A 89 -5.85 0.10 4.85
CA VAL A 89 -6.34 -1.18 5.34
C VAL A 89 -6.54 -2.11 4.15
N ILE A 90 -5.90 -3.29 4.18
CA ILE A 90 -6.15 -4.36 3.22
C ILE A 90 -7.10 -5.33 3.92
N ASP A 91 -8.38 -5.34 3.53
CA ASP A 91 -9.46 -6.01 4.27
C ASP A 91 -10.22 -7.07 3.46
N ASP A 92 -9.99 -7.18 2.15
CA ASP A 92 -10.73 -8.13 1.31
C ASP A 92 -9.82 -8.87 0.30
N LEU A 93 -10.25 -10.08 -0.04
CA LEU A 93 -9.62 -10.97 -1.01
C LEU A 93 -10.72 -11.67 -1.82
N TRP A 94 -10.85 -11.27 -3.08
CA TRP A 94 -11.82 -11.85 -4.00
C TRP A 94 -11.13 -12.43 -5.23
N ASN A 95 -11.38 -13.71 -5.52
CA ASN A 95 -10.78 -14.42 -6.67
C ASN A 95 -9.26 -14.23 -6.79
N GLY A 96 -8.54 -14.27 -5.66
CA GLY A 96 -7.08 -14.09 -5.63
C GLY A 96 -6.60 -12.63 -5.78
N THR A 97 -7.52 -11.66 -5.80
CA THR A 97 -7.21 -10.23 -5.86
C THR A 97 -7.48 -9.58 -4.51
N TYR A 98 -6.46 -8.97 -3.93
CA TYR A 98 -6.59 -8.19 -2.70
C TYR A 98 -7.17 -6.80 -2.99
N TYR A 99 -7.97 -6.29 -2.06
CA TYR A 99 -8.53 -4.94 -2.08
C TYR A 99 -8.07 -4.18 -0.85
N ALA A 100 -8.02 -2.86 -0.97
CA ALA A 100 -7.63 -1.98 0.12
C ALA A 100 -8.52 -0.74 0.19
N LYS A 101 -8.52 -0.12 1.37
CA LYS A 101 -9.11 1.20 1.61
C LYS A 101 -8.04 2.17 2.06
N LEU A 102 -8.02 3.33 1.41
CA LEU A 102 -7.25 4.49 1.84
C LEU A 102 -8.14 5.34 2.74
N HIS A 103 -7.74 5.50 3.99
CA HIS A 103 -8.41 6.37 4.94
C HIS A 103 -7.76 7.75 4.91
N LEU A 104 -8.56 8.78 4.64
CA LEU A 104 -8.15 10.18 4.66
C LEU A 104 -8.89 10.92 5.77
N SER A 105 -8.20 11.79 6.50
CA SER A 105 -8.83 12.81 7.34
C SER A 105 -8.99 14.09 6.55
N LEU A 106 -10.20 14.64 6.50
CA LEU A 106 -10.51 15.96 5.94
C LEU A 106 -11.52 16.66 6.85
N ASP A 107 -11.20 17.87 7.30
CA ASP A 107 -12.07 18.68 8.17
C ASP A 107 -12.58 17.97 9.44
N GLY A 108 -11.79 17.03 9.98
CA GLY A 108 -12.14 16.24 11.17
C GLY A 108 -13.01 15.01 10.89
N GLU A 109 -13.35 14.75 9.62
CA GLU A 109 -14.05 13.56 9.18
C GLU A 109 -13.09 12.56 8.53
N THR A 110 -13.34 11.27 8.74
CA THR A 110 -12.61 10.20 8.05
C THR A 110 -13.36 9.78 6.79
N LEU A 111 -12.74 10.01 5.64
CA LEU A 111 -13.16 9.50 4.35
C LEU A 111 -12.48 8.17 4.06
N SER A 112 -13.17 7.26 3.38
CA SER A 112 -12.63 5.98 2.93
C SER A 112 -12.74 5.88 1.42
N ILE A 113 -11.64 5.59 0.75
CA ILE A 113 -11.57 5.45 -0.70
C ILE A 113 -11.12 4.04 -1.04
N ASP A 114 -11.88 3.34 -1.88
CA ASP A 114 -11.49 2.04 -2.41
C ASP A 114 -10.26 2.18 -3.30
N ALA A 115 -9.27 1.32 -3.09
CA ALA A 115 -8.00 1.36 -3.79
C ALA A 115 -7.46 -0.05 -4.03
N ARG A 116 -6.64 -0.19 -5.07
CA ARG A 116 -5.77 -1.37 -5.19
C ARG A 116 -4.72 -1.29 -4.07
N PRO A 117 -4.33 -2.42 -3.46
CA PRO A 117 -3.31 -2.43 -2.41
C PRO A 117 -2.00 -1.75 -2.83
N SER A 118 -1.56 -1.92 -4.08
CA SER A 118 -0.35 -1.29 -4.60
C SER A 118 -0.39 0.24 -4.58
N ASP A 119 -1.53 0.84 -4.97
CA ASP A 119 -1.69 2.28 -5.00
C ASP A 119 -1.79 2.86 -3.59
N ALA A 120 -2.53 2.18 -2.72
CA ALA A 120 -2.68 2.57 -1.34
C ALA A 120 -1.33 2.53 -0.60
N ILE A 121 -0.56 1.44 -0.76
CA ILE A 121 0.80 1.32 -0.20
C ILE A 121 1.72 2.44 -0.70
N ALA A 122 1.67 2.77 -2.00
CA ALA A 122 2.49 3.82 -2.58
C ALA A 122 2.16 5.22 -2.02
N LEU A 123 0.89 5.50 -1.70
CA LEU A 123 0.47 6.74 -1.04
C LEU A 123 0.85 6.75 0.44
N ALA A 124 0.67 5.64 1.15
CA ALA A 124 1.04 5.52 2.56
C ALA A 124 2.55 5.75 2.80
N LEU A 125 3.41 5.39 1.85
CA LEU A 125 4.85 5.68 1.92
C LEU A 125 5.21 7.15 1.70
N ARG A 126 4.29 7.95 1.18
CA ARG A 126 4.50 9.38 0.87
C ARG A 126 3.88 10.32 1.90
N ALA A 127 2.98 9.80 2.73
CA ALA A 127 2.27 10.50 3.79
C ALA A 127 3.14 10.76 5.03
#